data_AF-A0A7T5RJ71-F1
#
_entry.id   AF-A0A7T5RJ71-F1
#
_cell.length_a   1.000
_cell.length_b   1.000
_cell.length_c   1.000
_cell.angle_alpha   90.00
_cell.angle_beta   90.00
_cell.angle_gamma   90.00
#
_symmetry.space_group_name_H-M   'P 1'
#
loop_
_entity.id
_entity.type
_entity.pdbx_description
1 polymer ?
#
loop_
_entity_poly.entity_id
_entity_poly.type
_entity_poly.pdbx_seq_one_letter_code
_entity_poly.pdbx_strand_id
1 'polypeptide(L)'
;MERPIVPNEARTHAFFDRSAADVAEDMAERVYERIEDKVTYREGRAKILQVSTTEGQKQYVIAVAEPYSAANPNRVWKGKRLDEIKASKPGDIEVYGYRAGILPFGTAKGGDNVLIRELRDLETNEQIKSPTAVARVLGLVHGDRGKLTFSGENQLRFERINTPQR
;
A
#
# COMPACT_ATOMS: atom_id res chain seq x y z
N MET A 1 -15.73 10.83 -29.44
CA MET A 1 -15.15 9.51 -29.14
C MET A 1 -15.19 9.33 -27.64
N GLU A 2 -16.19 8.61 -27.12
CA GLU A 2 -16.24 8.24 -25.70
C GLU A 2 -15.16 7.19 -25.45
N ARG A 3 -14.24 7.45 -24.51
CA ARG A 3 -13.24 6.45 -24.11
C ARG A 3 -13.98 5.33 -23.38
N PRO A 4 -13.68 4.05 -23.66
CA PRO A 4 -14.32 2.95 -22.94
C PRO A 4 -14.06 3.08 -21.44
N ILE A 5 -15.13 3.01 -20.64
CA ILE A 5 -15.05 3.01 -19.18
C ILE A 5 -14.43 1.67 -18.78
N VAL A 6 -13.14 1.67 -18.46
CA VAL A 6 -12.47 0.49 -17.90
C VAL A 6 -13.01 0.28 -16.49
N PRO A 7 -13.55 -0.91 -16.14
CA PRO A 7 -14.01 -1.20 -14.80
C PRO A 7 -12.91 -0.93 -13.76
N ASN A 8 -13.28 -0.40 -12.60
CA ASN A 8 -12.32 -0.03 -11.55
C ASN A 8 -11.42 -1.21 -11.14
N GLU A 9 -11.93 -2.44 -11.14
CA GLU A 9 -11.12 -3.63 -10.85
C GLU A 9 -10.04 -3.89 -11.90
N ALA A 10 -10.35 -3.72 -13.20
CA ALA A 10 -9.36 -3.87 -14.27
C ALA A 10 -8.31 -2.76 -14.21
N ARG A 11 -8.73 -1.52 -13.88
CA ARG A 11 -7.80 -0.40 -13.63
C ARG A 11 -6.88 -0.67 -12.43
N THR A 12 -7.44 -1.19 -11.34
CA THR A 12 -6.68 -1.60 -10.15
C THR A 12 -5.67 -2.66 -10.47
N HIS A 13 -6.10 -3.74 -11.14
CA HIS A 13 -5.21 -4.81 -11.53
C HIS A 13 -4.07 -4.27 -12.41
N ALA A 14 -4.37 -3.52 -13.47
CA ALA A 14 -3.34 -2.95 -14.35
C ALA A 14 -2.37 -2.00 -13.62
N PHE A 15 -2.85 -1.28 -12.60
CA PHE A 15 -2.01 -0.40 -11.80
C PHE A 15 -1.06 -1.18 -10.89
N PHE A 16 -1.53 -2.21 -10.21
CA PHE A 16 -0.71 -2.99 -9.27
C PHE A 16 0.08 -4.12 -9.94
N ASP A 17 -0.30 -4.56 -11.14
CA ASP A 17 0.46 -5.52 -11.97
C ASP A 17 1.65 -4.85 -12.68
N ARG A 18 2.44 -4.11 -11.91
CA ARG A 18 3.68 -3.43 -12.30
C ARG A 18 4.75 -3.68 -11.23
N SER A 19 5.96 -3.20 -11.47
CA SER A 19 7.04 -3.30 -10.48
C SER A 19 6.68 -2.54 -9.20
N ALA A 20 7.23 -2.96 -8.04
CA ALA A 20 7.01 -2.22 -6.80
C ALA A 20 7.45 -0.75 -6.92
N ALA A 21 8.51 -0.46 -7.67
CA ALA A 21 9.02 0.89 -7.87
C ALA A 21 8.01 1.78 -8.60
N ASP A 22 7.44 1.30 -9.72
CA ASP A 22 6.45 2.05 -10.50
C ASP A 22 5.14 2.26 -9.71
N VAL A 23 4.74 1.24 -8.94
CA VAL A 23 3.56 1.35 -8.07
C VAL A 23 3.82 2.38 -6.97
N ALA A 24 4.96 2.34 -6.30
CA ALA A 24 5.29 3.27 -5.21
C ALA A 24 5.36 4.72 -5.69
N GLU A 25 5.98 4.96 -6.86
CA GLU A 25 6.06 6.28 -7.48
C GLU A 25 4.68 6.85 -7.81
N ASP A 26 3.76 6.02 -8.28
CA ASP A 26 2.43 6.50 -8.64
C ASP A 26 1.50 6.62 -7.46
N MET A 27 1.80 5.89 -6.39
CA MET A 27 0.98 5.77 -5.21
C MET A 27 1.27 6.86 -4.19
N ALA A 28 2.52 7.30 -4.05
CA ALA A 28 2.94 8.21 -2.98
C ALA A 28 3.47 9.58 -3.46
N GLU A 29 3.44 10.59 -2.58
CA GLU A 29 4.14 11.88 -2.82
C GLU A 29 5.66 11.69 -2.87
N ARG A 30 6.18 10.78 -2.03
CA ARG A 30 7.60 10.47 -1.96
C ARG A 30 7.83 8.98 -1.91
N VAL A 31 8.82 8.52 -2.67
CA VAL A 31 9.32 7.15 -2.64
C VAL A 31 10.57 7.13 -1.78
N TYR A 32 10.54 6.35 -0.70
CA TYR A 32 11.69 6.10 0.14
C TYR A 32 12.72 5.29 -0.63
N GLU A 33 13.95 5.78 -0.65
CA GLU A 33 15.10 5.11 -1.22
C GLU A 33 16.19 5.01 -0.16
N ARG A 34 16.82 3.84 -0.07
CA ARG A 34 18.02 3.65 0.75
C ARG A 34 19.19 3.33 -0.15
N ILE A 35 20.08 4.30 -0.30
CA ILE A 35 21.33 4.14 -1.03
C ILE A 35 22.43 4.11 0.02
N GLU A 36 23.03 2.93 0.21
CA GLU A 36 24.00 2.67 1.29
C GLU A 36 23.42 3.00 2.68
N ASP A 37 24.06 3.92 3.41
CA ASP A 37 23.64 4.40 4.73
C ASP A 37 22.87 5.72 4.67
N LYS A 38 22.53 6.21 3.47
CA LYS A 38 21.76 7.44 3.29
C LYS A 38 20.32 7.12 2.92
N VAL A 39 19.41 7.82 3.61
CA VAL A 39 17.99 7.85 3.28
C VAL A 39 17.75 9.00 2.33
N THR A 40 17.20 8.70 1.15
CA THR A 40 16.78 9.67 0.15
C THR A 40 15.30 9.49 -0.18
N TYR A 41 14.72 10.53 -0.77
CA TYR A 41 13.34 10.50 -1.24
C TYR A 41 13.29 10.95 -2.69
N ARG A 42 12.62 10.17 -3.53
CA ARG A 42 12.26 10.55 -4.89
C ARG A 42 10.83 11.07 -4.92
N GLU A 43 10.56 12.11 -5.69
CA GLU A 43 9.18 12.59 -5.87
C GLU A 43 8.32 11.55 -6.58
N GLY A 44 7.05 11.46 -6.18
CA GLY A 44 6.04 10.63 -6.81
C GLY A 44 4.77 11.42 -7.12
N ARG A 45 3.75 10.73 -7.63
CA ARG A 45 2.53 11.35 -8.15
C ARG A 45 1.38 11.43 -7.14
N ALA A 46 1.47 10.63 -6.09
CA ALA A 46 0.47 10.47 -5.03
C ALA A 46 -0.93 10.04 -5.49
N LYS A 47 -1.52 9.11 -4.72
CA LYS A 47 -2.95 8.81 -4.75
C LYS A 47 -3.60 9.28 -3.46
N ILE A 48 -4.88 9.61 -3.56
CA ILE A 48 -5.75 9.82 -2.41
C ILE A 48 -6.26 8.45 -1.98
N LEU A 49 -6.04 8.11 -0.72
CA LEU A 49 -6.52 6.90 -0.08
C LEU A 49 -7.79 7.20 0.73
N GLN A 50 -8.89 6.58 0.34
CA GLN A 50 -10.15 6.62 1.05
C GLN A 50 -10.25 5.44 2.01
N VAL A 51 -10.48 5.73 3.29
CA VAL A 51 -10.56 4.72 4.36
C VAL A 51 -11.86 4.91 5.12
N SER A 52 -12.62 3.83 5.31
CA SER A 52 -13.78 3.87 6.20
C SER A 52 -13.31 3.64 7.63
N THR A 53 -13.48 4.67 8.47
CA THR A 53 -13.12 4.65 9.90
C THR A 53 -14.39 4.63 10.76
N THR A 54 -14.25 4.47 12.07
CA THR A 54 -15.38 4.56 13.02
C THR A 54 -16.02 5.95 13.04
N GLU A 55 -15.29 6.99 12.64
CA GLU A 55 -15.76 8.38 12.55
C GLU A 55 -16.37 8.70 11.18
N GLY A 56 -16.41 7.72 10.27
CA GLY A 56 -16.87 7.89 8.89
C GLY A 56 -15.75 7.72 7.86
N GLN A 57 -16.02 8.15 6.63
CA GLN A 57 -15.06 8.04 5.53
C GLN A 57 -14.03 9.18 5.62
N LYS A 58 -12.75 8.82 5.78
CA LYS A 58 -11.63 9.76 5.76
C LYS A 58 -10.81 9.63 4.49
N GLN A 59 -10.10 10.70 4.14
CA GLN A 59 -9.24 10.76 2.97
C GLN A 59 -7.82 11.15 3.38
N TYR A 60 -6.85 10.40 2.86
CA TYR A 60 -5.45 10.59 3.13
C TYR A 60 -4.68 10.72 1.83
N VAL A 61 -3.61 11.51 1.82
CA VAL A 61 -2.56 11.35 0.82
C VAL A 61 -1.58 10.31 1.31
N ILE A 62 -1.15 9.41 0.43
CA ILE A 62 -0.04 8.52 0.72
C ILE A 62 1.24 9.35 0.61
N ALA A 63 1.77 9.77 1.77
CA ALA A 63 2.88 10.74 1.82
C ALA A 63 4.23 10.07 1.53
N VAL A 64 4.42 8.84 2.00
CA VAL A 64 5.64 8.06 1.75
C VAL A 64 5.31 6.60 1.50
N ALA A 65 5.88 6.04 0.43
CA ALA A 65 5.88 4.60 0.17
C ALA A 65 7.30 4.06 -0.01
N GLU A 66 7.50 2.77 0.27
CA GLU A 66 8.77 2.09 0.07
C GLU A 66 8.59 0.81 -0.76
N PRO A 67 9.26 0.70 -1.92
CA PRO A 67 9.16 -0.46 -2.78
C PRO A 67 10.08 -1.59 -2.32
N TYR A 68 9.62 -2.82 -2.47
CA TYR A 68 10.40 -4.04 -2.25
C TYR A 68 10.26 -4.95 -3.45
N SER A 69 11.40 -5.37 -4.00
CA SER A 69 11.44 -6.32 -5.11
C SER A 69 11.57 -7.76 -4.62
N ALA A 70 10.78 -8.66 -5.18
CA ALA A 70 10.90 -10.09 -4.96
C ALA A 70 12.24 -10.68 -5.45
N ALA A 71 12.90 -10.02 -6.40
CA ALA A 71 14.21 -10.42 -6.90
C ALA A 71 15.34 -10.12 -5.91
N ASN A 72 15.14 -9.12 -5.04
CA ASN A 72 16.09 -8.72 -3.99
C ASN A 72 15.41 -8.76 -2.62
N PRO A 73 14.99 -9.94 -2.14
CA PRO A 73 14.22 -10.08 -0.92
C PRO A 73 15.07 -9.67 0.29
N ASN A 74 14.59 -8.67 1.04
CA ASN A 74 15.23 -8.27 2.28
C ASN A 74 14.92 -9.29 3.42
N ARG A 75 15.40 -9.01 4.64
CA ARG A 75 15.12 -9.87 5.80
C ARG A 75 13.64 -10.03 6.14
N VAL A 76 12.79 -9.08 5.73
CA VAL A 76 11.34 -9.08 6.00
C VAL A 76 10.62 -10.01 5.03
N TRP A 77 11.05 -10.05 3.77
CA TRP A 77 10.36 -10.67 2.65
C TRP A 77 11.09 -11.87 2.04
N LYS A 78 11.22 -12.95 2.82
CA LYS A 78 11.89 -14.18 2.38
C LYS A 78 11.17 -15.44 2.85
N GLY A 79 11.43 -16.56 2.17
CA GLY A 79 10.86 -17.87 2.49
C GLY A 79 9.33 -17.85 2.38
N LYS A 80 8.64 -18.50 3.34
CA LYS A 80 7.18 -18.66 3.36
C LYS A 80 6.39 -17.37 3.08
N ARG A 81 6.88 -16.23 3.55
CA ARG A 81 6.19 -14.93 3.36
C ARG A 81 6.21 -14.45 1.92
N LEU A 82 7.34 -14.67 1.24
CA LEU A 82 7.45 -14.35 -0.18
C LEU A 82 6.50 -15.25 -0.98
N ASP A 83 6.37 -16.52 -0.60
CA ASP A 83 5.44 -17.46 -1.24
C ASP A 83 3.97 -17.06 -0.99
N GLU A 84 3.65 -16.62 0.23
CA GLU A 84 2.33 -16.09 0.58
C GLU A 84 1.97 -14.85 -0.25
N ILE A 85 2.88 -13.87 -0.40
CA ILE A 85 2.62 -12.68 -1.24
C ILE A 85 2.51 -13.06 -2.72
N LYS A 86 3.37 -13.96 -3.23
CA LYS A 86 3.30 -14.41 -4.63
C LYS A 86 1.94 -15.02 -4.98
N ALA A 87 1.23 -15.54 -3.99
CA ALA A 87 -0.12 -16.07 -4.14
C ALA A 87 -1.23 -15.01 -3.96
N SER A 88 -0.92 -13.83 -3.42
CA SER A 88 -1.86 -12.72 -3.27
C SER A 88 -2.09 -12.00 -4.60
N LYS A 89 -3.27 -11.37 -4.75
CA LYS A 89 -3.62 -10.68 -6.00
C LYS A 89 -3.09 -9.25 -5.97
N PRO A 90 -2.64 -8.69 -7.11
CA PRO A 90 -2.21 -7.30 -7.18
C PRO A 90 -3.26 -6.34 -6.58
N GLY A 91 -2.81 -5.48 -5.67
CA GLY A 91 -3.66 -4.54 -4.93
C GLY A 91 -4.21 -5.08 -3.61
N ASP A 92 -4.01 -6.35 -3.28
CA ASP A 92 -4.26 -6.85 -1.92
C ASP A 92 -3.29 -6.19 -0.94
N ILE A 93 -3.77 -5.94 0.28
CA ILE A 93 -2.98 -5.44 1.41
C ILE A 93 -2.74 -6.59 2.38
N GLU A 94 -1.47 -6.89 2.61
CA GLU A 94 -1.02 -7.89 3.58
C GLU A 94 -0.33 -7.20 4.77
N VAL A 95 -0.65 -7.64 5.97
CA VAL A 95 -0.18 -7.00 7.20
C VAL A 95 0.84 -7.87 7.91
N TYR A 96 2.08 -7.38 7.94
CA TYR A 96 3.17 -8.09 8.57
C TYR A 96 3.51 -7.54 9.95
N GLY A 97 3.54 -8.41 10.96
CA GLY A 97 3.97 -8.09 12.32
C GLY A 97 5.45 -8.41 12.53
N TYR A 98 6.22 -7.46 13.04
CA TYR A 98 7.60 -7.65 13.49
C TYR A 98 7.75 -7.18 14.94
N ARG A 99 8.87 -7.52 15.61
CA ARG A 99 9.14 -7.16 17.02
C ARG A 99 8.92 -5.67 17.36
N ALA A 100 9.04 -4.77 16.38
CA ALA A 100 8.93 -3.33 16.55
C ALA A 100 7.58 -2.74 16.08
N GLY A 101 6.65 -3.53 15.54
CA GLY A 101 5.36 -3.02 15.07
C GLY A 101 4.76 -3.77 13.89
N ILE A 102 3.86 -3.09 13.18
CA ILE A 102 3.04 -3.67 12.11
C ILE A 102 3.30 -2.89 10.82
N LEU A 103 3.42 -3.60 9.70
CA LEU A 103 3.75 -3.06 8.39
C LEU A 103 2.65 -3.44 7.38
N PRO A 104 1.90 -2.46 6.83
CA PRO A 104 0.88 -2.71 5.80
C PRO A 104 1.48 -2.62 4.39
N PHE A 105 1.39 -3.70 3.63
CA PHE A 105 1.99 -3.80 2.29
C PHE A 105 0.97 -4.02 1.20
N GLY A 106 0.99 -3.16 0.18
CA GLY A 106 0.28 -3.38 -1.07
C GLY A 106 1.06 -4.34 -1.96
N THR A 107 0.39 -5.40 -2.39
CA THR A 107 0.97 -6.41 -3.29
C THR A 107 1.02 -5.88 -4.72
N ALA A 108 2.14 -6.14 -5.38
CA ALA A 108 2.42 -5.79 -6.76
C ALA A 108 2.81 -7.04 -7.56
N LYS A 109 3.31 -6.85 -8.78
CA LYS A 109 3.55 -7.97 -9.71
C LYS A 109 4.56 -8.98 -9.19
N GLY A 110 4.22 -10.27 -9.30
CA GLY A 110 5.19 -11.36 -9.18
C GLY A 110 5.86 -11.51 -7.81
N GLY A 111 5.22 -11.03 -6.75
CA GLY A 111 5.76 -11.05 -5.38
C GLY A 111 6.39 -9.73 -4.94
N ASP A 112 6.51 -8.75 -5.84
CA ASP A 112 6.87 -7.38 -5.46
C ASP A 112 5.81 -6.78 -4.53
N ASN A 113 6.21 -5.86 -3.67
CA ASN A 113 5.29 -5.23 -2.73
C ASN A 113 5.73 -3.83 -2.32
N VAL A 114 4.77 -3.01 -1.89
CA VAL A 114 4.97 -1.61 -1.54
C VAL A 114 4.49 -1.37 -0.11
N LEU A 115 5.37 -0.92 0.77
CA LEU A 115 5.02 -0.50 2.12
C LEU A 115 4.42 0.89 2.10
N ILE A 116 3.25 1.07 2.73
CA ILE A 116 2.69 2.39 3.00
C ILE A 116 3.31 2.88 4.31
N ARG A 117 4.28 3.79 4.23
CA ARG A 117 5.06 4.23 5.39
C ARG A 117 4.40 5.38 6.14
N GLU A 118 3.88 6.34 5.40
CA GLU A 118 3.32 7.56 5.95
C GLU A 118 2.05 7.96 5.20
N LEU A 119 1.11 8.51 5.96
CA LEU A 119 -0.10 9.13 5.44
C LEU A 119 -0.15 10.59 5.87
N ARG A 120 -0.83 11.43 5.10
CA ARG A 120 -1.20 12.79 5.48
C ARG A 120 -2.70 12.93 5.42
N ASP A 121 -3.34 13.29 6.52
CA ASP A 121 -4.78 13.55 6.55
C ASP A 121 -5.10 14.78 5.71
N LEU A 122 -6.05 14.68 4.77
CA LEU A 122 -6.39 15.79 3.89
C LEU A 122 -7.20 16.89 4.57
N GLU A 123 -7.92 16.57 5.63
CA GLU A 123 -8.76 17.52 6.36
C GLU A 123 -7.94 18.31 7.38
N THR A 124 -7.14 17.61 8.18
CA THR A 124 -6.37 18.23 9.27
C THR A 124 -4.94 18.58 8.89
N ASN A 125 -4.45 18.07 7.75
CA ASN A 125 -3.05 18.15 7.33
C ASN A 125 -2.06 17.46 8.30
N GLU A 126 -2.57 16.65 9.23
CA GLU A 126 -1.74 15.90 10.18
C GLU A 126 -0.97 14.77 9.47
N GLN A 127 0.29 14.57 9.87
CA GLN A 127 1.17 13.59 9.25
C GLN A 127 1.32 12.35 10.16
N ILE A 128 0.93 11.19 9.63
CA ILE A 128 1.06 9.89 10.27
C ILE A 128 2.39 9.27 9.86
N LYS A 129 3.40 9.36 10.72
CA LYS A 129 4.83 9.15 10.38
C LYS A 129 5.38 7.73 10.62
N SER A 130 4.52 6.72 10.75
CA SER A 130 5.02 5.35 10.92
C SER A 130 4.11 4.30 10.30
N PRO A 131 4.66 3.20 9.73
CA PRO A 131 3.87 2.11 9.18
C PRO A 131 2.88 1.51 10.18
N THR A 132 3.26 1.42 11.46
CA THR A 132 2.37 0.92 12.52
C THR A 132 1.17 1.84 12.74
N ALA A 133 1.38 3.16 12.71
CA ALA A 133 0.28 4.12 12.82
C ALA A 133 -0.60 4.11 11.56
N VAL A 134 0.00 3.93 10.37
CA VAL A 134 -0.75 3.70 9.12
C VAL A 134 -1.63 2.46 9.24
N ALA A 135 -1.09 1.33 9.71
CA ALA A 135 -1.89 0.11 9.90
C ALA A 135 -3.08 0.34 10.85
N ARG A 136 -2.89 1.12 11.92
CA ARG A 136 -4.00 1.50 12.83
C ARG A 136 -5.07 2.34 12.14
N VAL A 137 -4.69 3.29 11.30
CA VAL A 137 -5.64 4.09 10.49
C VAL A 137 -6.44 3.19 9.55
N LEU A 138 -5.80 2.19 8.97
CA LEU A 138 -6.46 1.17 8.15
C LEU A 138 -7.29 0.17 8.98
N GLY A 139 -7.27 0.27 10.31
CA GLY A 139 -7.97 -0.68 11.20
C GLY A 139 -7.43 -2.10 11.09
N LEU A 140 -6.13 -2.24 10.82
CA LEU A 140 -5.43 -3.50 10.59
C LEU A 140 -4.59 -3.93 11.79
N VAL A 141 -4.65 -5.21 12.14
CA VAL A 141 -3.75 -5.90 13.07
C VAL A 141 -2.94 -6.99 12.37
N HIS A 142 -2.01 -7.63 13.09
CA HIS A 142 -1.20 -8.70 12.51
C HIS A 142 -2.06 -9.83 11.96
N GLY A 143 -1.82 -10.22 10.70
CA GLY A 143 -2.57 -11.28 10.03
C GLY A 143 -3.83 -10.79 9.30
N ASP A 144 -4.24 -9.53 9.49
CA ASP A 144 -5.33 -8.95 8.72
C ASP A 144 -4.95 -8.75 7.26
N ARG A 145 -6.00 -8.68 6.44
CA ARG A 145 -5.90 -8.42 5.01
C ARG A 145 -6.82 -7.29 4.61
N GLY A 146 -6.46 -6.62 3.52
CA GLY A 146 -7.30 -5.62 2.89
C GLY A 146 -7.16 -5.65 1.38
N LYS A 147 -7.85 -4.73 0.71
CA LYS A 147 -7.79 -4.55 -0.73
C LYS A 147 -7.79 -3.06 -1.04
N LEU A 148 -6.92 -2.65 -1.96
CA LEU A 148 -6.97 -1.34 -2.59
C LEU A 148 -7.68 -1.47 -3.94
N THR A 149 -8.68 -0.64 -4.18
CA THR A 149 -9.39 -0.55 -5.47
C THR A 149 -9.47 0.89 -5.93
N PHE A 150 -9.50 1.16 -7.24
CA PHE A 150 -9.77 2.51 -7.70
C PHE A 150 -11.23 2.87 -7.42
N SER A 151 -11.45 4.05 -6.86
CA SER A 151 -12.78 4.65 -6.73
C SER A 151 -12.96 5.88 -7.61
N GLY A 152 -11.88 6.35 -8.26
CA GLY A 152 -11.88 7.50 -9.17
C GLY A 152 -10.63 7.52 -10.06
N GLU A 153 -10.28 8.68 -10.63
CA GLU A 153 -9.07 8.81 -11.46
C GLU A 153 -7.78 8.72 -10.60
N ASN A 154 -7.75 9.43 -9.47
CA ASN A 154 -6.59 9.51 -8.57
C ASN A 154 -6.89 9.02 -7.15
N GLN A 155 -7.95 8.22 -7.00
CA GLN A 155 -8.43 7.76 -5.70
C GLN A 155 -8.38 6.25 -5.61
N LEU A 156 -7.73 5.77 -4.56
CA LEU A 156 -7.79 4.39 -4.10
C LEU A 156 -8.73 4.32 -2.90
N ARG A 157 -9.60 3.33 -2.87
CA ARG A 157 -10.38 2.94 -1.70
C ARG A 157 -9.72 1.74 -1.04
N PHE A 158 -9.56 1.82 0.26
CA PHE A 158 -9.17 0.69 1.09
C PHE A 158 -10.40 0.01 1.69
N GLU A 159 -10.43 -1.30 1.58
CA GLU A 159 -11.46 -2.16 2.17
C GLU A 159 -10.76 -3.28 2.95
N ARG A 160 -11.14 -3.49 4.22
CA ARG A 160 -10.67 -4.65 4.98
C ARG A 160 -11.35 -5.90 4.45
N ILE A 161 -10.57 -6.95 4.23
CA ILE A 161 -11.11 -8.27 3.94
C ILE A 161 -11.32 -8.92 5.29
N ASN A 162 -12.56 -8.99 5.75
CA ASN A 162 -12.90 -9.71 6.97
C ASN A 162 -12.44 -11.16 6.82
N THR A 163 -11.34 -11.50 7.50
CA THR A 163 -10.93 -12.89 7.62
C THR A 163 -11.78 -13.46 8.76
N PRO A 164 -12.60 -14.50 8.54
CA PRO A 164 -13.27 -15.16 9.64
C PRO A 164 -12.21 -15.57 10.66
N GLN A 165 -12.34 -15.11 11.91
CA GLN A 165 -11.51 -15.61 13.00
C GLN A 165 -11.70 -17.13 13.04
N ARG A 166 -10.63 -17.88 12.78
CA ARG A 166 -10.61 -19.32 13.02
C ARG A 166 -10.38 -19.58 14.49
#